data_AF-A0A2A4ZAG0-F1
#
_entry.id   AF-A0A2A4ZAG0-F1
#
_cell.length_a   1.000
_cell.length_b   1.000
_cell.length_c   1.000
_cell.angle_alpha   90.00
_cell.angle_beta   90.00
_cell.angle_gamma   90.00
#
_symmetry.space_group_name_H-M   'P 1'
#
loop_
_entity.id
_entity.type
_entity.pdbx_description
1 polymer ?
#
loop_
_entity_poly.entity_id
_entity_poly.type
_entity_poly.pdbx_seq_one_letter_code
_entity_poly.pdbx_strand_id
1 'polypeptide(L)'
;MATDTAHDAHAHHTPTGWRRWLLSTNHKDIGTLYLVFAIFAGFVGGAVSMGMRIELAEPGMQFFPWIAEYIAGADDPVNAGKHLFNVFTTAHGLIMVFFMVMPALIGGFGNWFVPLMIGAPDMAFPRMNNISFWMVPPAMLLLVISMFMDGPSGFTGTGGGWTIYPPLSTSGQPGPAMDFAIFALHMAGAASILGAINIITTIFNMRAPGMTIHKMPLFVWSMLVTAFLLLLSMPVLAGAITMLLTDRNFGTAFFDPSGGGDPILFQHLFWFFGHPEVYIMILPAFGIVSQVVATFSKKPVFGYMAMAYAMSAIGFVGFVVWAHHMYTVGMDVDTQAYFVFATMVIAVPTGVKIFSWIATMWGGSVEFKVPMLWAVGFIFVFTVGGVTGVVLANAAADRIMHDTYYVVAHFHYVLSLGAVFGIFCGWYYWFPKMSGYMMSETIGRVHFIVTMIGVNLLFFPQHFLGLAGMPRRYVDYPDVYAGWNMVSSIGAYISYGAAIIFIFGVWKAFKDKVPAGNNPWGEYADTLEWTLTSPPPFHQFSTLPKIK
;
A
#
# COMPACT_ATOMS: atom_id res chain seq x y z
N MET A 1 11.13 29.63 59.67
CA MET A 1 11.99 29.72 58.45
C MET A 1 12.61 28.34 58.27
N ALA A 2 12.44 27.58 57.21
CA ALA A 2 11.87 27.83 55.90
C ALA A 2 11.25 26.52 55.37
N THR A 3 9.97 26.62 55.02
CA THR A 3 9.24 25.99 53.90
C THR A 3 9.86 24.76 53.23
N ASP A 4 9.24 23.60 53.50
CA ASP A 4 9.04 22.50 52.56
C ASP A 4 8.62 23.06 51.19
N THR A 5 9.49 22.93 50.20
CA THR A 5 9.11 23.06 48.79
C THR A 5 8.71 21.68 48.32
N ALA A 6 7.39 21.44 48.36
CA ALA A 6 6.76 20.36 47.66
C ALA A 6 7.26 20.35 46.21
N HIS A 7 7.95 19.28 45.83
CA HIS A 7 8.14 18.95 44.43
C HIS A 7 6.76 18.66 43.84
N ASP A 8 6.15 19.67 43.23
CA ASP A 8 5.03 19.50 42.33
C ASP A 8 5.47 18.51 41.25
N ALA A 9 4.97 17.28 41.36
CA ALA A 9 5.01 16.32 40.29
C ALA A 9 4.31 16.97 39.10
N HIS A 10 5.08 17.37 38.08
CA HIS A 10 4.56 17.73 36.79
C HIS A 10 3.83 16.52 36.21
N ALA A 11 2.56 16.36 36.58
CA ALA A 11 1.64 15.46 35.93
C ALA A 11 1.53 15.96 34.48
N HIS A 12 2.31 15.34 33.59
CA HIS A 12 2.19 15.58 32.16
C HIS A 12 0.75 15.26 31.75
N HIS A 13 -0.09 16.30 31.68
CA HIS A 13 -1.48 16.18 31.29
C HIS A 13 -1.52 15.57 29.88
N THR A 14 -1.94 14.31 29.79
CA THR A 14 -2.23 13.69 28.50
C THR A 14 -3.39 14.46 27.87
N PRO A 15 -3.23 15.05 26.67
CA PRO A 15 -4.31 15.77 26.02
C PRO A 15 -5.55 14.87 25.85
N THR A 16 -6.75 15.45 25.95
CA THR A 16 -8.02 14.71 25.84
C THR A 16 -8.93 15.30 24.76
N GLY A 17 -9.96 14.55 24.35
CA GLY A 17 -10.93 14.97 23.34
C GLY A 17 -10.31 15.24 21.98
N TRP A 18 -10.86 16.18 21.22
CA TRP A 18 -10.42 16.51 19.87
C TRP A 18 -8.98 17.03 19.81
N ARG A 19 -8.49 17.70 20.86
CA ARG A 19 -7.13 18.27 20.91
C ARG A 19 -6.06 17.20 20.87
N ARG A 20 -6.31 16.03 21.50
CA ARG A 20 -5.40 14.88 21.47
C ARG A 20 -5.12 14.40 20.04
N TRP A 21 -6.15 14.40 19.21
CA TRP A 21 -6.10 13.85 17.86
C TRP A 21 -5.68 14.90 16.83
N LEU A 22 -6.34 16.06 16.82
CA LEU A 22 -6.08 17.12 15.83
C LEU A 22 -4.71 17.78 16.00
N LEU A 23 -4.32 18.03 17.26
CA LEU A 23 -3.06 18.70 17.60
C LEU A 23 -2.02 17.72 18.15
N SER A 24 -2.15 16.44 17.79
CA SER A 24 -1.28 15.39 18.33
C SER A 24 0.18 15.64 17.96
N THR A 25 1.06 15.35 18.92
CA THR A 25 2.49 15.21 18.69
C THR A 25 2.97 13.84 19.14
N ASN A 26 2.07 12.84 19.17
CA ASN A 26 2.39 11.50 19.61
C ASN A 26 2.33 10.53 18.43
N HIS A 27 3.43 9.82 18.17
CA HIS A 27 3.48 8.87 17.05
C HIS A 27 2.40 7.76 17.11
N LYS A 28 1.92 7.35 18.30
CA LYS A 28 0.88 6.32 18.44
C LYS A 28 -0.49 6.85 18.04
N ASP A 29 -0.82 8.07 18.48
CA ASP A 29 -2.09 8.71 18.11
C ASP A 29 -2.12 8.97 16.60
N ILE A 30 -1.04 9.52 16.03
CA ILE A 30 -0.90 9.76 14.58
C ILE A 30 -0.94 8.45 13.80
N GLY A 31 -0.22 7.41 14.24
CA GLY A 31 -0.28 6.08 13.62
C GLY A 31 -1.69 5.47 13.65
N THR A 32 -2.46 5.73 14.71
CA THR A 32 -3.87 5.31 14.80
C THR A 32 -4.73 6.05 13.79
N LEU A 33 -4.54 7.36 13.64
CA LEU A 33 -5.25 8.16 12.65
C LEU A 33 -5.01 7.65 11.23
N TYR A 34 -3.75 7.32 10.89
CA TYR A 34 -3.41 6.70 9.60
C TYR A 34 -4.11 5.36 9.39
N LEU A 35 -4.13 4.47 10.39
CA LEU A 35 -4.79 3.16 10.28
C LEU A 35 -6.30 3.28 10.12
N VAL A 36 -6.95 4.16 10.88
CA VAL A 36 -8.40 4.42 10.77
C VAL A 36 -8.73 5.00 9.40
N PHE A 37 -7.94 5.97 8.94
CA PHE A 37 -8.09 6.54 7.60
C PHE A 37 -7.92 5.48 6.51
N ALA A 38 -6.89 4.64 6.61
CA ALA A 38 -6.63 3.60 5.63
C ALA A 38 -7.75 2.56 5.55
N ILE A 39 -8.36 2.20 6.69
CA ILE A 39 -9.56 1.34 6.70
C ILE A 39 -10.70 2.01 5.92
N PHE A 40 -10.99 3.28 6.22
CA PHE A 40 -12.02 4.03 5.51
C PHE A 40 -11.74 4.10 4.00
N ALA A 41 -10.54 4.51 3.61
CA ALA A 41 -10.11 4.59 2.21
C ALA A 41 -10.17 3.21 1.51
N GLY A 42 -9.82 2.14 2.21
CA GLY A 42 -9.93 0.77 1.72
C GLY A 42 -11.37 0.35 1.42
N PHE A 43 -12.35 0.75 2.23
CA PHE A 43 -13.76 0.52 1.93
C PHE A 43 -14.25 1.34 0.74
N VAL A 44 -13.83 2.61 0.62
CA VAL A 44 -14.15 3.44 -0.54
C VAL A 44 -13.56 2.83 -1.82
N GLY A 45 -12.26 2.52 -1.82
CA GLY A 45 -11.58 1.88 -2.95
C GLY A 45 -12.14 0.50 -3.29
N GLY A 46 -12.53 -0.28 -2.27
CA GLY A 46 -13.21 -1.56 -2.43
C GLY A 46 -14.59 -1.42 -3.06
N ALA A 47 -15.40 -0.43 -2.65
CA ALA A 47 -16.71 -0.17 -3.24
C ALA A 47 -16.61 0.25 -4.72
N VAL A 48 -15.62 1.10 -5.06
CA VAL A 48 -15.32 1.46 -6.45
C VAL A 48 -14.90 0.21 -7.26
N SER A 49 -14.08 -0.66 -6.67
CA SER A 49 -13.72 -1.96 -7.28
C SER A 49 -14.94 -2.85 -7.53
N MET A 50 -15.87 -2.88 -6.57
CA MET A 50 -17.11 -3.65 -6.71
C MET A 50 -17.97 -3.15 -7.86
N GLY A 51 -18.06 -1.83 -8.07
CA GLY A 51 -18.76 -1.29 -9.24
C GLY A 51 -18.19 -1.82 -10.55
N MET A 52 -16.86 -1.87 -10.69
CA MET A 52 -16.21 -2.47 -11.87
C MET A 52 -16.51 -3.97 -12.01
N ARG A 53 -16.54 -4.73 -10.91
CA ARG A 53 -16.80 -6.17 -10.97
C ARG A 53 -18.26 -6.53 -11.18
N ILE A 54 -19.19 -5.68 -10.76
CA ILE A 54 -20.61 -5.82 -11.09
C ILE A 54 -20.80 -5.63 -12.60
N GLU A 55 -20.24 -4.57 -13.19
CA GLU A 55 -20.28 -4.35 -14.64
C GLU A 55 -19.71 -5.55 -15.40
N LEU A 56 -18.52 -6.00 -15.01
CA LEU A 56 -17.81 -7.06 -15.72
C LEU A 56 -18.32 -8.47 -15.38
N ALA A 57 -19.43 -8.63 -14.66
CA ALA A 57 -19.95 -9.97 -14.33
C ALA A 57 -20.48 -10.70 -15.57
N GLU A 58 -21.05 -9.97 -16.53
CA GLU A 58 -21.64 -10.48 -17.77
C GLU A 58 -21.20 -9.61 -18.95
N PRO A 59 -21.19 -10.14 -20.19
CA PRO A 59 -20.95 -9.35 -21.39
C PRO A 59 -22.14 -8.41 -21.68
N GLY A 60 -21.84 -7.29 -22.34
CA GLY A 60 -22.75 -6.18 -22.54
C GLY A 60 -22.70 -5.19 -21.37
N MET A 61 -22.87 -3.90 -21.65
CA MET A 61 -22.86 -2.89 -20.60
C MET A 61 -24.19 -2.86 -19.82
N GLN A 62 -24.12 -2.79 -18.50
CA GLN A 62 -25.29 -2.94 -17.62
C GLN A 62 -25.33 -1.87 -16.50
N PHE A 63 -24.39 -1.95 -15.57
CA PHE A 63 -24.41 -1.21 -14.30
C PHE A 63 -24.02 0.27 -14.47
N PHE A 64 -22.95 0.57 -15.22
CA PHE A 64 -22.52 1.97 -15.41
C PHE A 64 -23.46 2.80 -16.28
N PRO A 65 -24.04 2.28 -17.39
CA PRO A 65 -25.09 3.00 -18.09
C PRO A 65 -26.31 3.26 -17.21
N TRP A 66 -26.70 2.29 -16.37
CA TRP A 66 -27.78 2.47 -15.41
C TRP A 66 -27.48 3.59 -14.39
N ILE A 67 -26.26 3.64 -13.84
CA ILE A 67 -25.84 4.76 -12.98
C ILE A 67 -25.92 6.09 -13.74
N ALA A 68 -25.41 6.12 -14.97
CA ALA A 68 -25.38 7.33 -15.78
C ALA A 68 -26.79 7.87 -16.05
N GLU A 69 -27.73 7.01 -16.42
CA GLU A 69 -29.13 7.38 -16.70
C GLU A 69 -29.86 7.84 -15.44
N TYR A 70 -29.90 6.98 -14.41
CA TYR A 70 -30.85 7.14 -13.30
C TYR A 70 -30.29 7.92 -12.11
N ILE A 71 -28.97 7.97 -11.95
CA ILE A 71 -28.31 8.68 -10.85
C ILE A 71 -27.70 9.99 -11.33
N ALA A 72 -26.98 9.95 -12.46
CA ALA A 72 -26.31 11.14 -13.00
C ALA A 72 -27.21 11.96 -13.96
N GLY A 73 -28.33 11.41 -14.44
CA GLY A 73 -29.24 12.10 -15.35
C GLY A 73 -28.60 12.39 -16.72
N ALA A 74 -27.73 11.51 -17.20
CA ALA A 74 -27.01 11.69 -18.45
C ALA A 74 -27.93 11.48 -19.67
N ASP A 75 -27.87 12.41 -20.62
CA ASP A 75 -28.62 12.33 -21.88
C ASP A 75 -28.15 11.18 -22.80
N ASP A 76 -26.88 10.77 -22.68
CA ASP A 76 -26.28 9.60 -23.34
C ASP A 76 -25.70 8.64 -22.28
N PRO A 77 -26.55 7.78 -21.68
CA PRO A 77 -26.12 6.89 -20.60
C PRO A 77 -25.04 5.90 -21.00
N VAL A 78 -25.03 5.48 -22.27
CA VAL A 78 -24.09 4.46 -22.77
C VAL A 78 -22.67 5.01 -22.80
N ASN A 79 -22.45 6.17 -23.41
CA ASN A 79 -21.11 6.76 -23.46
C ASN A 79 -20.68 7.33 -22.11
N ALA A 80 -21.61 7.89 -21.33
CA ALA A 80 -21.34 8.29 -19.95
C ALA A 80 -20.93 7.10 -19.09
N GLY A 81 -21.58 5.93 -19.25
CA GLY A 81 -21.24 4.69 -18.57
C GLY A 81 -19.82 4.20 -18.90
N LYS A 82 -19.41 4.24 -20.18
CA LYS A 82 -18.04 3.89 -20.60
C LYS A 82 -16.99 4.77 -19.91
N HIS A 83 -17.23 6.09 -19.87
CA HIS A 83 -16.33 7.02 -19.21
C HIS A 83 -16.31 6.78 -17.70
N LEU A 84 -17.48 6.58 -17.08
CA LEU A 84 -17.61 6.36 -15.64
C LEU A 84 -16.87 5.08 -15.19
N PHE A 85 -16.85 4.02 -15.99
CA PHE A 85 -16.02 2.84 -15.74
C PHE A 85 -14.52 3.19 -15.66
N ASN A 86 -14.03 4.05 -16.55
CA ASN A 86 -12.64 4.52 -16.54
C ASN A 86 -12.36 5.46 -15.36
N VAL A 87 -13.32 6.28 -14.96
CA VAL A 87 -13.24 7.10 -13.73
C VAL A 87 -13.10 6.20 -12.51
N PHE A 88 -13.91 5.14 -12.41
CA PHE A 88 -13.84 4.16 -11.32
C PHE A 88 -12.52 3.40 -11.34
N THR A 89 -12.03 3.00 -12.52
CA THR A 89 -10.73 2.34 -12.66
C THR A 89 -9.58 3.25 -12.19
N THR A 90 -9.64 4.53 -12.54
CA THR A 90 -8.65 5.55 -12.13
C THR A 90 -8.69 5.77 -10.62
N ALA A 91 -9.89 6.01 -10.07
CA ALA A 91 -10.10 6.25 -8.66
C ALA A 91 -9.69 5.05 -7.80
N HIS A 92 -10.08 3.83 -8.18
CA HIS A 92 -9.70 2.62 -7.44
C HIS A 92 -8.18 2.48 -7.32
N GLY A 93 -7.45 2.59 -8.43
CA GLY A 93 -6.00 2.47 -8.43
C GLY A 93 -5.32 3.51 -7.54
N LEU A 94 -5.71 4.77 -7.67
CA LEU A 94 -5.13 5.87 -6.90
C LEU A 94 -5.52 5.80 -5.40
N ILE A 95 -6.77 5.46 -5.08
CA ILE A 95 -7.24 5.28 -3.69
C ILE A 95 -6.49 4.15 -3.00
N MET A 96 -6.41 2.98 -3.64
CA MET A 96 -5.80 1.82 -2.99
C MET A 96 -4.30 2.01 -2.74
N VAL A 97 -3.57 2.60 -3.70
CA VAL A 97 -2.12 2.85 -3.55
C VAL A 97 -1.85 3.95 -2.54
N PHE A 98 -2.31 5.17 -2.82
CA PHE A 98 -1.88 6.37 -2.09
C PHE A 98 -2.66 6.63 -0.80
N PHE A 99 -3.87 6.07 -0.66
CA PHE A 99 -4.78 6.40 0.44
C PHE A 99 -5.14 5.21 1.34
N MET A 100 -4.89 3.97 0.89
CA MET A 100 -5.04 2.77 1.72
C MET A 100 -3.69 2.16 2.09
N VAL A 101 -2.96 1.62 1.11
CA VAL A 101 -1.76 0.80 1.38
C VAL A 101 -0.64 1.64 2.00
N MET A 102 -0.29 2.77 1.37
CA MET A 102 0.77 3.64 1.88
C MET A 102 0.44 4.19 3.29
N PRO A 103 -0.75 4.79 3.53
CA PRO A 103 -1.18 5.16 4.87
C PRO A 103 -1.14 4.03 5.89
N ALA A 104 -1.60 2.82 5.57
CA ALA A 104 -1.59 1.72 6.53
C ALA A 104 -0.18 1.25 6.91
N LEU A 105 0.65 0.95 5.92
CA LEU A 105 1.97 0.35 6.14
C LEU A 105 3.00 1.36 6.66
N ILE A 106 3.06 2.54 6.05
CA ILE A 106 4.09 3.53 6.32
C ILE A 106 3.61 4.50 7.40
N GLY A 107 2.44 5.10 7.17
CA GLY A 107 1.85 6.06 8.10
C GLY A 107 1.36 5.39 9.39
N GLY A 108 0.76 4.21 9.30
CA GLY A 108 0.14 3.51 10.42
C GLY A 108 1.15 2.72 11.22
N PHE A 109 1.58 1.58 10.67
CA PHE A 109 2.52 0.69 11.35
C PHE A 109 3.90 1.32 11.53
N GLY A 110 4.40 2.09 10.55
CA GLY A 110 5.67 2.80 10.68
C GLY A 110 5.68 3.76 11.88
N ASN A 111 4.68 4.64 12.00
CA ASN A 111 4.58 5.53 13.14
C ASN A 111 4.37 4.81 14.46
N TRP A 112 3.52 3.77 14.49
CA TRP A 112 3.28 3.03 15.73
C TRP A 112 4.54 2.32 16.23
N PHE A 113 5.22 1.57 15.35
CA PHE A 113 6.18 0.56 15.80
C PHE A 113 7.63 0.95 15.61
N VAL A 114 7.99 1.86 14.71
CA VAL A 114 9.41 2.25 14.56
C VAL A 114 9.96 2.84 15.86
N PRO A 115 9.34 3.85 16.51
CA PRO A 115 9.85 4.37 17.77
C PRO A 115 9.90 3.33 18.88
N LEU A 116 8.87 2.48 18.98
CA LEU A 116 8.81 1.43 20.01
C LEU A 116 9.94 0.41 19.85
N MET A 117 10.15 -0.07 18.62
CA MET A 117 11.15 -1.10 18.30
C MET A 117 12.60 -0.61 18.42
N ILE A 118 12.84 0.69 18.26
CA ILE A 118 14.18 1.27 18.44
C ILE A 118 14.42 1.81 19.84
N GLY A 119 13.42 1.77 20.73
CA GLY A 119 13.53 2.30 22.10
C GLY A 119 13.48 3.82 22.19
N ALA A 120 12.85 4.50 21.22
CA ALA A 120 12.69 5.95 21.19
C ALA A 120 11.39 6.40 21.90
N PRO A 121 11.43 7.55 22.62
CA PRO A 121 10.24 8.09 23.27
C PRO A 121 9.18 8.63 22.29
N ASP A 122 9.60 9.10 21.12
CA ASP A 122 8.74 9.55 20.01
C ASP A 122 9.57 9.61 18.70
N MET A 123 8.97 10.11 17.62
CA MET A 123 9.63 10.45 16.35
C MET A 123 10.45 11.74 16.47
N ALA A 124 11.44 11.93 15.58
CA ALA A 124 12.35 13.08 15.58
C ALA A 124 11.64 14.43 15.35
N PHE A 125 10.63 14.45 14.49
CA PHE A 125 9.87 15.65 14.14
C PHE A 125 8.36 15.44 14.38
N PRO A 126 7.87 15.46 15.64
CA PRO A 126 6.48 15.11 15.93
C PRO A 126 5.42 16.01 15.27
N ARG A 127 5.71 17.31 15.11
CA ARG A 127 4.81 18.25 14.42
C ARG A 127 4.80 18.05 12.90
N MET A 128 5.97 17.75 12.32
CA MET A 128 6.07 17.38 10.91
C MET A 128 5.27 16.08 10.66
N ASN A 129 5.35 15.13 11.60
CA ASN A 129 4.56 13.91 11.55
C ASN A 129 3.04 14.18 11.52
N ASN A 130 2.59 15.14 12.33
CA ASN A 130 1.18 15.52 12.38
C ASN A 130 0.72 16.13 11.04
N ILE A 131 1.47 17.09 10.50
CA ILE A 131 1.09 17.71 9.21
C ILE A 131 1.18 16.71 8.05
N SER A 132 2.12 15.76 8.08
CA SER A 132 2.15 14.65 7.11
C SER A 132 0.82 13.91 7.09
N PHE A 133 0.26 13.56 8.26
CA PHE A 133 -1.07 12.93 8.30
C PHE A 133 -2.16 13.87 7.76
N TRP A 134 -2.21 15.12 8.25
CA TRP A 134 -3.29 16.05 7.90
C TRP A 134 -3.31 16.52 6.45
N MET A 135 -2.25 16.27 5.67
CA MET A 135 -2.25 16.43 4.22
C MET A 135 -2.96 15.27 3.49
N VAL A 136 -3.07 14.08 4.09
CA VAL A 136 -3.63 12.89 3.41
C VAL A 136 -5.17 12.95 3.25
N PRO A 137 -5.99 13.28 4.26
CA PRO A 137 -7.44 13.37 4.07
C PRO A 137 -7.87 14.44 3.04
N PRO A 138 -7.32 15.68 3.05
CA PRO A 138 -7.65 16.65 2.00
C PRO A 138 -7.15 16.21 0.62
N ALA A 139 -6.01 15.50 0.52
CA ALA A 139 -5.56 14.92 -0.74
C ALA A 139 -6.56 13.88 -1.29
N MET A 140 -7.07 12.98 -0.44
CA MET A 140 -8.11 12.03 -0.86
C MET A 140 -9.39 12.75 -1.24
N LEU A 141 -9.77 13.80 -0.51
CA LEU A 141 -10.94 14.61 -0.83
C LEU A 141 -10.81 15.25 -2.21
N LEU A 142 -9.64 15.80 -2.57
CA LEU A 142 -9.38 16.31 -3.92
C LEU A 142 -9.54 15.23 -4.98
N LEU A 143 -9.07 14.01 -4.71
CA LEU A 143 -9.26 12.87 -5.62
C LEU A 143 -10.73 12.48 -5.75
N VAL A 144 -11.50 12.45 -4.65
CA VAL A 144 -12.94 12.17 -4.69
C VAL A 144 -13.67 13.27 -5.44
N ILE A 145 -13.35 14.55 -5.18
CA ILE A 145 -13.89 15.69 -5.93
C ILE A 145 -13.62 15.54 -7.42
N SER A 146 -12.43 15.06 -7.81
CA SER A 146 -12.08 14.85 -9.21
C SER A 146 -13.09 14.00 -9.96
N MET A 147 -13.76 13.04 -9.30
CA MET A 147 -14.76 12.15 -9.92
C MET A 147 -16.06 12.88 -10.30
N PHE A 148 -16.32 14.04 -9.70
CA PHE A 148 -17.58 14.80 -9.89
C PHE A 148 -17.38 16.12 -10.63
N MET A 149 -16.14 16.50 -10.90
CA MET A 149 -15.82 17.70 -11.66
C MET A 149 -15.88 17.43 -13.18
N ASP A 150 -16.02 18.49 -13.97
CA ASP A 150 -16.05 18.38 -15.43
C ASP A 150 -14.78 17.70 -15.95
N GLY A 151 -14.96 16.68 -16.79
CA GLY A 151 -13.93 15.91 -17.46
C GLY A 151 -13.88 16.23 -18.95
N PRO A 152 -13.88 15.23 -19.85
CA PRO A 152 -14.10 15.46 -21.28
C PRO A 152 -15.52 15.98 -21.56
N SER A 153 -15.73 16.58 -22.74
CA SER A 153 -17.02 17.22 -23.09
C SER A 153 -18.21 16.28 -22.88
N GLY A 154 -19.18 16.72 -22.06
CA GLY A 154 -20.37 15.95 -21.73
C GLY A 154 -20.21 14.91 -20.62
N PHE A 155 -19.02 14.79 -20.02
CA PHE A 155 -18.72 13.80 -18.98
C PHE A 155 -18.05 14.42 -17.75
N THR A 156 -18.25 13.78 -16.59
CA THR A 156 -17.58 14.14 -15.33
C THR A 156 -16.51 13.12 -14.97
N GLY A 157 -15.53 13.52 -14.17
CA GLY A 157 -14.49 12.62 -13.69
C GLY A 157 -13.26 12.52 -14.60
N THR A 158 -12.10 12.20 -14.01
CA THR A 158 -10.89 11.85 -14.76
C THR A 158 -10.84 10.37 -15.09
N GLY A 159 -10.83 10.05 -16.39
CA GLY A 159 -10.81 8.68 -16.92
C GLY A 159 -9.46 8.22 -17.47
N GLY A 160 -8.35 8.85 -17.06
CA GLY A 160 -7.02 8.63 -17.64
C GLY A 160 -6.27 7.36 -17.20
N GLY A 161 -6.86 6.56 -16.30
CA GLY A 161 -6.17 5.49 -15.59
C GLY A 161 -5.21 6.03 -14.53
N TRP A 162 -4.82 5.19 -13.56
CA TRP A 162 -3.92 5.60 -12.47
C TRP A 162 -2.51 6.04 -12.95
N THR A 163 -2.14 5.68 -14.18
CA THR A 163 -0.87 6.06 -14.82
C THR A 163 -0.91 7.42 -15.49
N ILE A 164 -2.09 8.03 -15.66
CA ILE A 164 -2.28 9.43 -16.07
C ILE A 164 -1.46 9.88 -17.30
N TYR A 165 -1.34 9.01 -18.31
CA TYR A 165 -0.47 9.26 -19.46
C TYR A 165 -0.98 10.36 -20.40
N PRO A 166 -0.12 11.30 -20.83
CA PRO A 166 -0.39 12.13 -21.99
C PRO A 166 -0.33 11.28 -23.28
N PRO A 167 -1.05 11.66 -24.35
CA PRO A 167 -1.91 12.85 -24.46
C PRO A 167 -3.30 12.67 -23.83
N LEU A 168 -3.65 11.47 -23.34
CA LEU A 168 -4.97 11.23 -22.73
C LEU A 168 -5.20 12.13 -21.52
N SER A 169 -4.20 12.34 -20.67
CA SER A 169 -4.28 13.22 -19.50
C SER A 169 -4.22 14.71 -19.82
N THR A 170 -3.94 15.11 -21.05
CA THR A 170 -3.98 16.51 -21.50
C THR A 170 -5.23 16.74 -22.35
N SER A 171 -5.11 16.66 -23.67
CA SER A 171 -6.19 16.90 -24.63
C SER A 171 -7.34 15.89 -24.50
N GLY A 172 -7.06 14.68 -24.00
CA GLY A 172 -8.09 13.68 -23.74
C GLY A 172 -8.89 13.85 -22.44
N GLN A 173 -8.48 14.75 -21.54
CA GLN A 173 -9.16 15.04 -20.27
C GLN A 173 -9.17 16.56 -20.00
N PRO A 174 -9.75 17.40 -20.88
CA PRO A 174 -9.55 18.86 -20.85
C PRO A 174 -10.16 19.57 -19.62
N GLY A 175 -11.15 18.98 -18.95
CA GLY A 175 -11.78 19.58 -17.78
C GLY A 175 -10.94 19.53 -16.48
N PRO A 176 -11.35 20.29 -15.44
CA PRO A 176 -10.63 20.42 -14.18
C PRO A 176 -10.52 19.13 -13.37
N ALA A 177 -11.28 18.09 -13.68
CA ALA A 177 -11.20 16.79 -13.00
C ALA A 177 -9.76 16.26 -12.92
N MET A 178 -8.99 16.35 -14.01
CA MET A 178 -7.60 15.89 -13.99
C MET A 178 -6.70 16.77 -13.12
N ASP A 179 -6.95 18.08 -13.05
CA ASP A 179 -6.16 18.99 -12.21
C ASP A 179 -6.39 18.70 -10.72
N PHE A 180 -7.62 18.39 -10.31
CA PHE A 180 -7.91 17.91 -8.96
C PHE A 180 -7.16 16.62 -8.61
N ALA A 181 -7.09 15.66 -9.54
CA ALA A 181 -6.31 14.44 -9.34
C ALA A 181 -4.81 14.72 -9.23
N ILE A 182 -4.26 15.64 -10.04
CA ILE A 182 -2.87 16.09 -9.95
C ILE A 182 -2.60 16.75 -8.59
N PHE A 183 -3.48 17.62 -8.10
CA PHE A 183 -3.32 18.25 -6.78
C PHE A 183 -3.43 17.25 -5.63
N ALA A 184 -4.31 16.25 -5.75
CA ALA A 184 -4.38 15.14 -4.79
C ALA A 184 -3.03 14.41 -4.69
N LEU A 185 -2.41 14.08 -5.82
CA LEU A 185 -1.12 13.39 -5.86
C LEU A 185 0.04 14.26 -5.35
N HIS A 186 0.06 15.55 -5.64
CA HIS A 186 1.04 16.47 -5.07
C HIS A 186 0.96 16.51 -3.55
N MET A 187 -0.25 16.63 -3.01
CA MET A 187 -0.46 16.75 -1.56
C MET A 187 -0.15 15.45 -0.83
N ALA A 188 -0.57 14.29 -1.37
CA ALA A 188 -0.19 12.98 -0.86
C ALA A 188 1.32 12.74 -0.97
N GLY A 189 1.95 13.24 -2.03
CA GLY A 189 3.39 13.14 -2.23
C GLY A 189 4.21 13.96 -1.23
N ALA A 190 3.81 15.21 -0.99
CA ALA A 190 4.41 16.05 0.03
C ALA A 190 4.29 15.42 1.43
N ALA A 191 3.12 14.86 1.77
CA ALA A 191 2.92 14.13 3.01
C ALA A 191 3.94 12.98 3.19
N SER A 192 4.14 12.21 2.11
CA SER A 192 5.03 11.04 2.10
C SER A 192 6.50 11.42 2.20
N ILE A 193 6.95 12.49 1.54
CA ILE A 193 8.32 13.01 1.65
C ILE A 193 8.62 13.46 3.09
N LEU A 194 7.71 14.22 3.71
CA LEU A 194 7.85 14.67 5.10
C LEU A 194 7.91 13.47 6.07
N GLY A 195 7.05 12.47 5.86
CA GLY A 195 7.07 11.23 6.64
C GLY A 195 8.38 10.45 6.50
N ALA A 196 8.90 10.35 5.28
CA ALA A 196 10.17 9.69 4.98
C ALA A 196 11.35 10.36 5.70
N ILE A 197 11.48 11.69 5.61
CA ILE A 197 12.53 12.46 6.30
C ILE A 197 12.49 12.20 7.82
N ASN A 198 11.28 12.20 8.38
CA ASN A 198 11.07 11.97 9.81
C ASN A 198 11.45 10.53 10.22
N ILE A 199 11.04 9.51 9.46
CA ILE A 199 11.43 8.10 9.72
C ILE A 199 12.95 7.93 9.64
N ILE A 200 13.60 8.45 8.59
CA ILE A 200 15.05 8.35 8.41
C ILE A 200 15.77 8.96 9.62
N THR A 201 15.40 10.19 9.98
CA THR A 201 16.06 10.92 11.08
C THR A 201 15.82 10.22 12.42
N THR A 202 14.60 9.74 12.66
CA THR A 202 14.25 8.97 13.86
C THR A 202 15.10 7.71 13.97
N ILE A 203 15.17 6.90 12.90
CA ILE A 203 15.93 5.66 12.91
C ILE A 203 17.42 5.94 13.09
N PHE A 204 18.01 6.93 12.43
CA PHE A 204 19.45 7.19 12.56
C PHE A 204 19.87 7.78 13.90
N ASN A 205 19.07 8.68 14.46
CA ASN A 205 19.50 9.51 15.59
C ASN A 205 18.88 9.13 16.93
N MET A 206 17.78 8.37 16.96
CA MET A 206 17.01 8.13 18.20
C MET A 206 16.99 6.68 18.68
N ARG A 207 17.82 5.81 18.09
CA ARG A 207 17.98 4.42 18.58
C ARG A 207 18.48 4.40 20.03
N ALA A 208 17.99 3.42 20.78
CA ALA A 208 18.44 3.12 22.12
C ALA A 208 19.95 2.84 22.18
N PRO A 209 20.64 3.24 23.26
CA PRO A 209 22.06 2.96 23.44
C PRO A 209 22.41 1.47 23.24
N GLY A 210 23.42 1.21 22.42
CA GLY A 210 23.89 -0.13 22.07
C GLY A 210 23.18 -0.81 20.89
N MET A 211 22.09 -0.22 20.36
CA MET A 211 21.45 -0.69 19.14
C MET A 211 22.20 -0.15 17.90
N THR A 212 23.20 -0.93 17.45
CA THR A 212 23.82 -0.71 16.13
C THR A 212 22.81 -0.93 15.01
N ILE A 213 23.10 -0.45 13.79
CA ILE A 213 22.22 -0.65 12.63
C ILE A 213 21.97 -2.15 12.37
N HIS A 214 22.97 -3.00 12.60
CA HIS A 214 22.89 -4.45 12.45
C HIS A 214 22.18 -5.16 13.60
N LYS A 215 21.68 -4.44 14.62
CA LYS A 215 20.85 -5.00 15.70
C LYS A 215 19.38 -4.55 15.62
N MET A 216 19.01 -3.77 14.59
CA MET A 216 17.63 -3.30 14.44
C MET A 216 16.69 -4.45 14.02
N PRO A 217 15.43 -4.47 14.49
CA PRO A 217 14.46 -5.44 14.00
C PRO A 217 14.22 -5.30 12.49
N LEU A 218 13.92 -6.41 11.77
CA LEU A 218 13.78 -6.39 10.31
C LEU A 218 12.65 -5.47 9.82
N PHE A 219 11.61 -5.25 10.62
CA PHE A 219 10.59 -4.24 10.32
C PHE A 219 11.18 -2.81 10.26
N VAL A 220 12.08 -2.47 11.18
CA VAL A 220 12.75 -1.17 11.17
C VAL A 220 13.68 -1.03 9.96
N TRP A 221 14.40 -2.10 9.59
CA TRP A 221 15.16 -2.14 8.34
C TRP A 221 14.29 -1.91 7.11
N SER A 222 13.14 -2.60 7.01
CA SER A 222 12.23 -2.39 5.87
C SER A 222 11.71 -0.95 5.82
N MET A 223 11.36 -0.36 6.97
CA MET A 223 10.91 1.03 7.04
C MET A 223 12.00 2.01 6.64
N LEU A 224 13.27 1.74 7.02
CA LEU A 224 14.40 2.56 6.63
C LEU A 224 14.60 2.57 5.10
N VAL A 225 14.62 1.39 4.47
CA VAL A 225 14.77 1.29 3.01
C VAL A 225 13.59 1.96 2.31
N THR A 226 12.36 1.71 2.79
CA THR A 226 11.13 2.33 2.26
C THR A 226 11.18 3.85 2.32
N ALA A 227 11.66 4.42 3.43
CA ALA A 227 11.76 5.87 3.58
C ALA A 227 12.80 6.47 2.61
N PHE A 228 13.92 5.80 2.35
CA PHE A 228 14.86 6.26 1.32
C PHE A 228 14.28 6.19 -0.09
N LEU A 229 13.57 5.11 -0.42
CA LEU A 229 12.88 5.01 -1.71
C LEU A 229 11.92 6.18 -1.89
N LEU A 230 11.07 6.47 -0.89
CA LEU A 230 10.13 7.59 -0.92
C LEU A 230 10.82 8.94 -1.13
N LEU A 231 11.90 9.19 -0.38
CA LEU A 231 12.64 10.45 -0.47
C LEU A 231 13.22 10.68 -1.86
N LEU A 232 13.64 9.61 -2.55
CA LEU A 232 14.30 9.68 -3.85
C LEU A 232 13.34 9.56 -5.04
N SER A 233 12.22 8.84 -4.91
CA SER A 233 11.27 8.59 -6.01
C SER A 233 10.18 9.67 -6.11
N MET A 234 9.64 10.13 -4.98
CA MET A 234 8.51 11.07 -4.96
C MET A 234 8.79 12.42 -5.65
N PRO A 235 10.00 13.01 -5.55
CA PRO A 235 10.30 14.23 -6.29
C PRO A 235 10.16 14.09 -7.82
N VAL A 236 10.46 12.90 -8.37
CA VAL A 236 10.34 12.64 -9.80
C VAL A 236 8.88 12.61 -10.24
N LEU A 237 7.99 11.96 -9.46
CA LEU A 237 6.55 12.04 -9.70
C LEU A 237 6.09 13.49 -9.69
N ALA A 238 6.41 14.23 -8.62
CA ALA A 238 6.00 15.63 -8.46
C ALA A 238 6.44 16.49 -9.66
N GLY A 239 7.68 16.30 -10.14
CA GLY A 239 8.16 16.95 -11.36
C GLY A 239 7.32 16.59 -12.60
N ALA A 240 7.07 15.29 -12.82
CA ALA A 240 6.31 14.82 -13.98
C ALA A 240 4.86 15.37 -14.00
N ILE A 241 4.18 15.33 -12.85
CA ILE A 241 2.79 15.81 -12.76
C ILE A 241 2.71 17.34 -12.72
N THR A 242 3.77 18.04 -12.32
CA THR A 242 3.88 19.51 -12.50
C THR A 242 4.04 19.87 -13.97
N MET A 243 4.92 19.20 -14.71
CA MET A 243 5.06 19.39 -16.16
C MET A 243 3.74 19.11 -16.88
N LEU A 244 3.02 18.06 -16.44
CA LEU A 244 1.71 17.73 -16.98
C LEU A 244 0.69 18.83 -16.69
N LEU A 245 0.67 19.36 -15.46
CA LEU A 245 -0.21 20.46 -15.08
C LEU A 245 0.08 21.72 -15.90
N THR A 246 1.35 22.00 -16.23
CA THR A 246 1.73 23.14 -17.07
C THR A 246 1.37 22.95 -18.53
N ASP A 247 1.46 21.73 -19.07
CA ASP A 247 1.00 21.42 -20.43
C ASP A 247 -0.52 21.60 -20.56
N ARG A 248 -1.26 21.33 -19.48
CA ARG A 248 -2.71 21.51 -19.44
C ARG A 248 -3.14 22.97 -19.33
N ASN A 249 -2.45 23.76 -18.51
CA ASN A 249 -2.99 25.05 -18.03
C ASN A 249 -2.15 26.28 -18.42
N PHE A 250 -0.89 26.11 -18.82
CA PHE A 250 0.06 27.22 -19.00
C PHE A 250 0.73 27.24 -20.39
N GLY A 251 0.28 26.39 -21.32
CA GLY A 251 0.75 26.37 -22.71
C GLY A 251 2.19 25.87 -22.87
N THR A 252 2.72 25.11 -21.90
CA THR A 252 3.95 24.36 -22.11
C THR A 252 3.69 23.15 -23.01
N ALA A 253 4.77 22.56 -23.54
CA ALA A 253 4.69 21.38 -24.42
C ALA A 253 5.77 20.36 -24.05
N PHE A 254 5.84 19.96 -22.78
CA PHE A 254 6.77 18.91 -22.32
C PHE A 254 6.45 17.55 -22.97
N PHE A 255 5.15 17.24 -23.10
CA PHE A 255 4.67 15.94 -23.57
C PHE A 255 3.82 16.04 -24.84
N ASP A 256 3.61 17.23 -25.40
CA ASP A 256 2.87 17.43 -26.65
C ASP A 256 3.81 17.41 -27.87
N PRO A 257 3.73 16.41 -28.75
CA PRO A 257 4.53 16.36 -29.98
C PRO A 257 4.33 17.56 -30.90
N SER A 258 3.18 18.23 -30.86
CA SER A 258 2.91 19.41 -31.71
C SER A 258 3.81 20.60 -31.37
N GLY A 259 4.23 20.69 -30.10
CA GLY A 259 5.21 21.67 -29.59
C GLY A 259 6.63 21.12 -29.45
N GLY A 260 6.89 19.89 -29.92
CA GLY A 260 8.21 19.23 -29.82
C GLY A 260 8.44 18.41 -28.55
N GLY A 261 7.41 18.21 -27.72
CA GLY A 261 7.45 17.35 -26.53
C GLY A 261 7.32 15.86 -26.86
N ASP A 262 7.49 15.01 -25.84
CA ASP A 262 7.45 13.55 -25.99
C ASP A 262 6.57 12.88 -24.92
N PRO A 263 5.45 12.25 -25.29
CA PRO A 263 4.64 11.45 -24.36
C PRO A 263 5.40 10.29 -23.69
N ILE A 264 6.43 9.75 -24.35
CA ILE A 264 7.25 8.65 -23.80
C ILE A 264 8.13 9.16 -22.65
N LEU A 265 8.55 10.43 -22.67
CA LEU A 265 9.23 11.07 -21.54
C LEU A 265 8.38 10.98 -20.26
N PHE A 266 7.07 11.23 -20.36
CA PHE A 266 6.17 11.07 -19.20
C PHE A 266 6.19 9.64 -18.68
N GLN A 267 6.16 8.63 -19.56
CA GLN A 267 6.21 7.23 -19.15
C GLN A 267 7.52 6.90 -18.40
N HIS A 268 8.66 7.39 -18.89
CA HIS A 268 9.93 7.22 -18.18
C HIS A 268 9.92 7.86 -16.80
N LEU A 269 9.46 9.10 -16.67
CA LEU A 269 9.41 9.80 -15.39
C LEU A 269 8.42 9.13 -14.41
N PHE A 270 7.24 8.79 -14.90
CA PHE A 270 6.22 8.12 -14.10
C PHE A 270 6.70 6.76 -13.62
N TRP A 271 7.32 5.94 -14.47
CA TRP A 271 7.78 4.61 -14.06
C TRP A 271 9.07 4.64 -13.24
N PHE A 272 9.94 5.63 -13.46
CA PHE A 272 11.09 5.86 -12.58
C PHE A 272 10.63 6.08 -11.14
N PHE A 273 9.49 6.74 -10.94
CA PHE A 273 8.81 6.76 -9.65
C PHE A 273 8.08 5.43 -9.34
N GLY A 274 7.28 4.95 -10.30
CA GLY A 274 6.26 3.94 -10.09
C GLY A 274 6.83 2.56 -9.76
N HIS A 275 8.01 2.20 -10.27
CA HIS A 275 8.62 0.93 -9.91
C HIS A 275 9.23 0.92 -8.50
N PRO A 276 10.00 1.94 -8.05
CA PRO A 276 10.31 2.11 -6.64
C PRO A 276 9.08 2.13 -5.72
N GLU A 277 7.98 2.75 -6.18
CA GLU A 277 6.72 2.83 -5.42
C GLU A 277 6.12 1.45 -5.12
N VAL A 278 6.18 0.50 -6.05
CA VAL A 278 5.70 -0.86 -5.75
C VAL A 278 6.56 -1.54 -4.66
N TYR A 279 7.84 -1.19 -4.55
CA TYR A 279 8.68 -1.67 -3.45
C TYR A 279 8.41 -0.96 -2.14
N ILE A 280 8.12 0.34 -2.18
CA ILE A 280 7.70 1.12 -1.00
C ILE A 280 6.49 0.46 -0.32
N MET A 281 5.55 -0.05 -1.11
CA MET A 281 4.37 -0.74 -0.60
C MET A 281 4.64 -2.15 -0.09
N ILE A 282 5.59 -2.92 -0.65
CA ILE A 282 5.79 -4.32 -0.23
C ILE A 282 6.84 -4.50 0.88
N LEU A 283 7.86 -3.64 0.95
CA LEU A 283 8.96 -3.80 1.91
C LEU A 283 8.49 -3.78 3.37
N PRO A 284 7.60 -2.88 3.82
CA PRO A 284 7.07 -2.92 5.18
C PRO A 284 6.34 -4.23 5.49
N ALA A 285 5.58 -4.77 4.53
CA ALA A 285 4.91 -6.07 4.67
C ALA A 285 5.93 -7.20 4.88
N PHE A 286 7.05 -7.20 4.15
CA PHE A 286 8.16 -8.13 4.41
C PHE A 286 8.72 -7.99 5.82
N GLY A 287 8.83 -6.77 6.33
CA GLY A 287 9.24 -6.50 7.71
C GLY A 287 8.29 -7.12 8.73
N ILE A 288 6.98 -6.88 8.56
CA ILE A 288 5.91 -7.44 9.41
C ILE A 288 5.95 -8.96 9.41
N VAL A 289 5.96 -9.58 8.23
CA VAL A 289 5.99 -11.03 8.06
C VAL A 289 7.22 -11.63 8.72
N SER A 290 8.36 -10.95 8.66
CA SER A 290 9.59 -11.41 9.33
C SER A 290 9.43 -11.50 10.85
N GLN A 291 8.76 -10.52 11.49
CA GLN A 291 8.51 -10.55 12.94
C GLN A 291 7.54 -11.68 13.31
N VAL A 292 6.45 -11.81 12.55
CA VAL A 292 5.40 -12.79 12.81
C VAL A 292 5.93 -14.21 12.61
N VAL A 293 6.65 -14.47 11.52
CA VAL A 293 7.26 -15.78 11.25
C VAL A 293 8.25 -16.14 12.36
N ALA A 294 9.11 -15.22 12.81
CA ALA A 294 10.05 -15.51 13.91
C ALA A 294 9.32 -15.83 15.22
N THR A 295 8.37 -14.98 15.60
CA THR A 295 7.60 -15.11 16.85
C THR A 295 6.90 -16.47 16.92
N PHE A 296 6.11 -16.81 15.90
CA PHE A 296 5.29 -18.01 15.92
C PHE A 296 6.03 -19.28 15.47
N SER A 297 7.24 -19.16 14.92
CA SER A 297 8.15 -20.32 14.73
C SER A 297 9.03 -20.59 15.95
N LYS A 298 9.01 -19.69 16.95
CA LYS A 298 9.79 -19.77 18.19
C LYS A 298 11.31 -19.86 17.91
N LYS A 299 11.75 -19.13 16.88
CA LYS A 299 13.12 -19.14 16.37
C LYS A 299 13.51 -17.76 15.84
N PRO A 300 14.77 -17.35 15.99
CA PRO A 300 15.27 -16.16 15.32
C PRO A 300 15.21 -16.35 13.80
N VAL A 301 15.10 -15.24 13.08
CA VAL A 301 15.05 -15.24 11.62
C VAL A 301 16.33 -15.83 11.03
N PHE A 302 16.18 -16.80 10.13
CA PHE A 302 17.29 -17.40 9.42
C PHE A 302 17.93 -16.40 8.45
N GLY A 303 19.23 -16.17 8.61
CA GLY A 303 19.99 -15.27 7.73
C GLY A 303 19.57 -13.80 7.89
N TYR A 304 19.40 -13.31 9.12
CA TYR A 304 19.03 -11.91 9.40
C TYR A 304 19.81 -10.88 8.55
N MET A 305 21.13 -10.99 8.46
CA MET A 305 21.96 -10.07 7.66
C MET A 305 21.66 -10.20 6.16
N ALA A 306 21.49 -11.42 5.66
CA ALA A 306 21.10 -11.66 4.27
C ALA A 306 19.72 -11.05 3.97
N MET A 307 18.77 -11.12 4.90
CA MET A 307 17.45 -10.50 4.72
C MET A 307 17.48 -8.98 4.78
N ALA A 308 18.32 -8.39 5.65
CA ALA A 308 18.52 -6.94 5.69
C ALA A 308 19.13 -6.44 4.37
N TYR A 309 20.22 -7.07 3.92
CA TYR A 309 20.87 -6.71 2.66
C TYR A 309 20.01 -7.03 1.43
N ALA A 310 19.18 -8.07 1.46
CA ALA A 310 18.20 -8.31 0.40
C ALA A 310 17.20 -7.16 0.28
N MET A 311 16.74 -6.58 1.40
CA MET A 311 15.88 -5.39 1.35
C MET A 311 16.62 -4.18 0.78
N SER A 312 17.87 -3.94 1.20
CA SER A 312 18.69 -2.87 0.62
C SER A 312 18.94 -3.05 -0.87
N ALA A 313 19.21 -4.28 -1.32
CA ALA A 313 19.40 -4.62 -2.73
C ALA A 313 18.12 -4.38 -3.54
N ILE A 314 16.95 -4.80 -3.04
CA ILE A 314 15.66 -4.50 -3.66
C ILE A 314 15.46 -2.98 -3.79
N GLY A 315 15.74 -2.23 -2.73
CA GLY A 315 15.64 -0.77 -2.75
C GLY A 315 16.56 -0.11 -3.78
N PHE A 316 17.80 -0.55 -3.88
CA PHE A 316 18.75 -0.01 -4.86
C PHE A 316 18.35 -0.40 -6.29
N VAL A 317 18.13 -1.68 -6.54
CA VAL A 317 17.83 -2.19 -7.89
C VAL A 317 16.47 -1.68 -8.39
N GLY A 318 15.55 -1.32 -7.48
CA GLY A 318 14.27 -0.71 -7.85
C GLY A 318 14.38 0.58 -8.67
N PHE A 319 15.48 1.33 -8.55
CA PHE A 319 15.73 2.52 -9.36
C PHE A 319 16.33 2.25 -10.74
N VAL A 320 16.68 0.99 -11.07
CA VAL A 320 17.38 0.66 -12.33
C VAL A 320 16.62 -0.30 -13.24
N VAL A 321 15.33 -0.54 -12.96
CA VAL A 321 14.51 -1.50 -13.71
C VAL A 321 13.20 -0.95 -14.26
N TRP A 322 12.92 0.33 -14.06
CA TRP A 322 11.59 0.91 -14.30
C TRP A 322 11.05 0.71 -15.72
N ALA A 323 11.92 0.64 -16.73
CA ALA A 323 11.48 0.60 -18.12
C ALA A 323 10.88 -0.75 -18.54
N HIS A 324 10.87 -1.78 -17.69
CA HIS A 324 10.10 -3.01 -18.00
C HIS A 324 8.60 -2.76 -18.07
N HIS A 325 8.10 -1.65 -17.52
CA HIS A 325 6.68 -1.28 -17.65
C HIS A 325 6.34 -0.67 -19.01
N MET A 326 7.31 -0.53 -19.91
CA MET A 326 7.17 0.17 -21.17
C MET A 326 7.90 -0.54 -22.32
N TYR A 327 8.08 -1.87 -22.25
CA TYR A 327 8.75 -2.63 -23.33
C TYR A 327 8.08 -2.48 -24.71
N THR A 328 6.80 -2.12 -24.73
CA THR A 328 5.97 -1.99 -25.94
C THR A 328 6.06 -0.61 -26.60
N VAL A 329 6.78 0.37 -26.02
CA VAL A 329 6.90 1.74 -26.57
C VAL A 329 7.92 1.86 -27.72
N GLY A 330 8.58 0.77 -28.10
CA GLY A 330 9.57 0.75 -29.18
C GLY A 330 11.00 1.08 -28.77
N MET A 331 11.38 0.84 -27.50
CA MET A 331 12.78 0.91 -27.07
C MET A 331 13.67 -0.02 -27.92
N ASP A 332 14.93 0.33 -28.12
CA ASP A 332 15.87 -0.51 -28.86
C ASP A 332 16.15 -1.84 -28.13
N VAL A 333 16.65 -2.82 -28.88
CA VAL A 333 16.84 -4.20 -28.39
C VAL A 333 17.86 -4.27 -27.26
N ASP A 334 18.91 -3.46 -27.29
CA ASP A 334 19.98 -3.49 -26.29
C ASP A 334 19.50 -2.91 -24.96
N THR A 335 18.75 -1.81 -25.02
CA THR A 335 18.06 -1.23 -23.86
C THR A 335 17.08 -2.24 -23.26
N GLN A 336 16.27 -2.92 -24.09
CA GLN A 336 15.37 -3.97 -23.59
C GLN A 336 16.15 -5.12 -22.94
N ALA A 337 17.25 -5.59 -23.55
CA ALA A 337 18.06 -6.67 -23.00
C ALA A 337 18.64 -6.32 -21.62
N TYR A 338 19.10 -5.07 -21.44
CA TYR A 338 19.53 -4.57 -20.13
C TYR A 338 18.41 -4.65 -19.09
N PHE A 339 17.22 -4.11 -19.41
CA PHE A 339 16.10 -4.08 -18.47
C PHE A 339 15.55 -5.48 -18.16
N VAL A 340 15.57 -6.41 -19.13
CA VAL A 340 15.21 -7.81 -18.91
C VAL A 340 16.16 -8.44 -17.88
N PHE A 341 17.47 -8.30 -18.11
CA PHE A 341 18.48 -8.84 -17.19
C PHE A 341 18.36 -8.22 -15.80
N ALA A 342 18.32 -6.88 -15.72
CA ALA A 342 18.25 -6.15 -14.45
C ALA A 342 16.97 -6.50 -13.66
N THR A 343 15.83 -6.63 -14.33
CA THR A 343 14.56 -7.02 -13.69
C THR A 343 14.61 -8.46 -13.16
N MET A 344 15.17 -9.40 -13.94
CA MET A 344 15.32 -10.79 -13.51
C MET A 344 16.23 -10.92 -12.27
N VAL A 345 17.26 -10.08 -12.15
CA VAL A 345 18.16 -10.07 -10.97
C VAL A 345 17.39 -9.78 -9.67
N ILE A 346 16.30 -9.02 -9.70
CA ILE A 346 15.49 -8.72 -8.49
C ILE A 346 14.83 -9.96 -7.90
N ALA A 347 14.56 -10.99 -8.72
CA ALA A 347 13.99 -12.24 -8.23
C ALA A 347 14.93 -12.91 -7.20
N VAL A 348 16.24 -12.67 -7.27
CA VAL A 348 17.23 -13.25 -6.35
C VAL A 348 17.07 -12.74 -4.91
N PRO A 349 17.21 -11.43 -4.59
CA PRO A 349 17.04 -10.96 -3.21
C PRO A 349 15.61 -11.21 -2.69
N THR A 350 14.61 -11.17 -3.55
CA THR A 350 13.22 -11.54 -3.16
C THR A 350 13.12 -13.01 -2.79
N GLY A 351 13.70 -13.90 -3.59
CA GLY A 351 13.78 -15.34 -3.32
C GLY A 351 14.55 -15.64 -2.04
N VAL A 352 15.67 -14.96 -1.78
CA VAL A 352 16.41 -15.07 -0.50
C VAL A 352 15.48 -14.84 0.69
N LYS A 353 14.61 -13.82 0.65
CA LYS A 353 13.67 -13.54 1.74
C LYS A 353 12.63 -14.65 1.90
N ILE A 354 12.04 -15.13 0.81
CA ILE A 354 11.06 -16.23 0.82
C ILE A 354 11.67 -17.50 1.42
N PHE A 355 12.85 -17.90 0.96
CA PHE A 355 13.55 -19.06 1.49
C PHE A 355 14.01 -18.86 2.94
N SER A 356 14.41 -17.66 3.34
CA SER A 356 14.72 -17.35 4.73
C SER A 356 13.51 -17.49 5.65
N TRP A 357 12.30 -17.08 5.25
CA TRP A 357 11.10 -17.31 6.05
C TRP A 357 10.80 -18.81 6.18
N ILE A 358 10.90 -19.57 5.08
CA ILE A 358 10.71 -21.02 5.10
C ILE A 358 11.75 -21.70 6.02
N ALA A 359 13.02 -21.31 5.92
CA ALA A 359 14.10 -21.82 6.78
C ALA A 359 13.92 -21.43 8.26
N THR A 360 13.32 -20.27 8.53
CA THR A 360 12.96 -19.85 9.90
C THR A 360 11.92 -20.80 10.48
N MET A 361 10.86 -21.10 9.73
CA MET A 361 9.81 -22.05 10.11
C MET A 361 10.33 -23.49 10.25
N TRP A 362 11.26 -23.90 9.37
CA TRP A 362 11.80 -25.26 9.35
C TRP A 362 12.46 -25.65 10.66
N GLY A 363 12.01 -26.75 11.28
CA GLY A 363 12.51 -27.21 12.58
C GLY A 363 12.16 -26.30 13.76
N GLY A 364 11.29 -25.31 13.57
CA GLY A 364 10.68 -24.53 14.65
C GLY A 364 9.44 -25.20 15.23
N SER A 365 8.95 -24.68 16.35
CA SER A 365 7.67 -25.10 16.95
C SER A 365 6.57 -24.14 16.48
N VAL A 366 6.12 -24.36 15.24
CA VAL A 366 5.19 -23.45 14.56
C VAL A 366 3.81 -23.47 15.20
N GLU A 367 3.38 -22.29 15.67
CA GLU A 367 2.05 -22.09 16.24
C GLU A 367 1.15 -21.33 15.28
N PHE A 368 0.14 -22.01 14.71
CA PHE A 368 -0.77 -21.44 13.72
C PHE A 368 -1.84 -20.54 14.32
N LYS A 369 -1.45 -19.47 15.01
CA LYS A 369 -2.35 -18.36 15.36
C LYS A 369 -2.73 -17.55 14.13
N VAL A 370 -3.79 -16.74 14.22
CA VAL A 370 -4.26 -15.91 13.10
C VAL A 370 -3.13 -15.11 12.42
N PRO A 371 -2.23 -14.39 13.12
CA PRO A 371 -1.13 -13.69 12.43
C PRO A 371 -0.25 -14.63 11.59
N MET A 372 0.06 -15.82 12.11
CA MET A 372 0.86 -16.81 11.39
C MET A 372 0.14 -17.36 10.15
N LEU A 373 -1.19 -17.51 10.20
CA LEU A 373 -1.99 -17.87 9.01
C LEU A 373 -1.86 -16.80 7.91
N TRP A 374 -1.96 -15.52 8.28
CA TRP A 374 -1.75 -14.42 7.35
C TRP A 374 -0.32 -14.36 6.80
N ALA A 375 0.69 -14.65 7.61
CA ALA A 375 2.08 -14.73 7.17
C ALA A 375 2.30 -15.88 6.15
N VAL A 376 1.74 -17.06 6.40
CA VAL A 376 1.81 -18.19 5.44
C VAL A 376 1.03 -17.88 4.17
N GLY A 377 -0.18 -17.32 4.30
CA GLY A 377 -0.98 -16.87 3.16
C GLY A 377 -0.25 -15.82 2.32
N PHE A 378 0.41 -14.86 2.96
CA PHE A 378 1.27 -13.88 2.32
C PHE A 378 2.37 -14.56 1.50
N ILE A 379 3.15 -15.48 2.11
CA ILE A 379 4.23 -16.19 1.41
C ILE A 379 3.68 -16.91 0.18
N PHE A 380 2.51 -17.54 0.29
CA PHE A 380 1.87 -18.24 -0.83
C PHE A 380 1.45 -17.28 -1.97
N VAL A 381 0.58 -16.31 -1.69
CA VAL A 381 0.05 -15.42 -2.75
C VAL A 381 1.17 -14.58 -3.38
N PHE A 382 2.13 -14.14 -2.57
CA PHE A 382 3.27 -13.38 -3.05
C PHE A 382 4.17 -14.22 -3.95
N THR A 383 4.38 -15.51 -3.64
CA THR A 383 5.17 -16.41 -4.49
C THR A 383 4.46 -16.68 -5.83
N VAL A 384 3.15 -16.94 -5.81
CA VAL A 384 2.35 -17.13 -7.04
C VAL A 384 2.48 -15.90 -7.95
N GLY A 385 2.25 -14.71 -7.41
CA GLY A 385 2.43 -13.47 -8.16
C GLY A 385 3.87 -13.23 -8.60
N GLY A 386 4.86 -13.54 -7.76
CA GLY A 386 6.27 -13.35 -8.06
C GLY A 386 6.71 -14.17 -9.28
N VAL A 387 6.25 -15.41 -9.39
CA VAL A 387 6.56 -16.27 -10.55
C VAL A 387 5.96 -15.71 -11.84
N THR A 388 4.74 -15.16 -11.81
CA THR A 388 4.15 -14.52 -13.00
C THR A 388 4.85 -13.20 -13.35
N GLY A 389 5.44 -12.52 -12.37
CA GLY A 389 6.28 -11.33 -12.59
C GLY A 389 7.58 -11.65 -13.31
N VAL A 390 8.20 -12.79 -13.02
CA VAL A 390 9.38 -13.26 -13.75
C VAL A 390 9.06 -13.55 -15.22
N VAL A 391 7.83 -13.99 -15.52
CA VAL A 391 7.37 -14.11 -16.91
C VAL A 391 7.28 -12.74 -17.58
N LEU A 392 6.66 -11.76 -16.92
CA LEU A 392 6.52 -10.39 -17.45
C LEU A 392 7.85 -9.62 -17.52
N ALA A 393 8.86 -10.01 -16.74
CA ALA A 393 10.20 -9.46 -16.86
C ALA A 393 10.85 -9.75 -18.22
N ASN A 394 10.35 -10.76 -18.95
CA ASN A 394 10.79 -11.09 -20.30
C ASN A 394 10.06 -10.24 -21.35
N ALA A 395 10.79 -9.37 -22.04
CA ALA A 395 10.22 -8.46 -23.04
C ALA A 395 9.50 -9.19 -24.21
N ALA A 396 9.89 -10.41 -24.58
CA ALA A 396 9.22 -11.16 -25.63
C ALA A 396 7.85 -11.68 -25.18
N ALA A 397 7.75 -12.17 -23.94
CA ALA A 397 6.48 -12.56 -23.35
C ALA A 397 5.59 -11.33 -23.09
N ASP A 398 6.18 -10.25 -22.58
CA ASP A 398 5.45 -9.01 -22.29
C ASP A 398 4.77 -8.46 -23.54
N ARG A 399 5.37 -8.51 -24.74
CA ARG A 399 4.69 -8.01 -25.97
C ARG A 399 3.29 -8.57 -26.22
N ILE A 400 3.00 -9.79 -25.77
CA ILE A 400 1.69 -10.44 -25.94
C ILE A 400 0.81 -10.22 -24.70
N MET A 401 1.42 -10.09 -23.52
CA MET A 401 0.72 -9.99 -22.24
C MET A 401 0.53 -8.56 -21.74
N HIS A 402 1.25 -7.60 -22.32
CA HIS A 402 1.24 -6.19 -21.95
C HIS A 402 -0.17 -5.64 -22.08
N ASP A 403 -0.61 -4.90 -21.06
CA ASP A 403 -1.96 -4.34 -20.98
C ASP A 403 -3.12 -5.35 -21.13
N THR A 404 -2.85 -6.63 -20.87
CA THR A 404 -3.89 -7.64 -20.68
C THR A 404 -4.23 -7.83 -19.21
N TYR A 405 -5.27 -8.62 -18.93
CA TYR A 405 -5.59 -9.06 -17.57
C TYR A 405 -4.47 -9.90 -16.90
N TYR A 406 -3.45 -10.36 -17.63
CA TYR A 406 -2.31 -11.08 -17.04
C TYR A 406 -1.49 -10.16 -16.14
N VAL A 407 -1.21 -8.94 -16.62
CA VAL A 407 -0.50 -7.91 -15.83
C VAL A 407 -1.35 -7.48 -14.64
N VAL A 408 -2.68 -7.35 -14.83
CA VAL A 408 -3.62 -7.05 -13.74
C VAL A 408 -3.54 -8.13 -12.66
N ALA A 409 -3.62 -9.41 -13.05
CA ALA A 409 -3.56 -10.54 -12.13
C ALA A 409 -2.21 -10.62 -11.39
N HIS A 410 -1.09 -10.53 -12.12
CA HIS A 410 0.25 -10.50 -11.55
C HIS A 410 0.37 -9.42 -10.48
N PHE A 411 0.04 -8.17 -10.85
CA PHE A 411 0.17 -7.01 -9.98
C PHE A 411 -0.75 -7.10 -8.76
N HIS A 412 -1.98 -7.60 -8.92
CA HIS A 412 -2.87 -7.79 -7.78
C HIS A 412 -2.36 -8.89 -6.85
N TYR A 413 -1.77 -9.99 -7.33
CA TYR A 413 -1.16 -10.97 -6.44
C TYR A 413 0.03 -10.41 -5.65
N VAL A 414 0.98 -9.73 -6.30
CA VAL A 414 2.19 -9.25 -5.61
C VAL A 414 1.95 -8.01 -4.77
N LEU A 415 1.20 -7.04 -5.29
CA LEU A 415 1.02 -5.74 -4.64
C LEU A 415 -0.27 -5.70 -3.82
N SER A 416 -1.43 -5.97 -4.45
CA SER A 416 -2.70 -5.88 -3.72
C SER A 416 -2.75 -6.92 -2.61
N LEU A 417 -2.61 -8.20 -2.95
CA LEU A 417 -2.67 -9.28 -1.96
C LEU A 417 -1.43 -9.31 -1.07
N GLY A 418 -0.23 -9.11 -1.61
CA GLY A 418 0.98 -9.01 -0.80
C GLY A 418 0.87 -7.92 0.28
N ALA A 419 0.56 -6.68 -0.11
CA ALA A 419 0.44 -5.59 0.86
C ALA A 419 -0.75 -5.78 1.81
N VAL A 420 -1.94 -6.14 1.31
CA VAL A 420 -3.15 -6.32 2.14
C VAL A 420 -2.99 -7.49 3.13
N PHE A 421 -2.40 -8.61 2.72
CA PHE A 421 -2.09 -9.70 3.63
C PHE A 421 -1.05 -9.27 4.67
N GLY A 422 -0.05 -8.49 4.27
CA GLY A 422 0.90 -7.87 5.19
C GLY A 422 0.22 -6.95 6.21
N ILE A 423 -0.75 -6.14 5.77
CA ILE A 423 -1.54 -5.26 6.64
C ILE A 423 -2.36 -6.08 7.64
N PHE A 424 -3.08 -7.12 7.20
CA PHE A 424 -3.84 -7.96 8.12
C PHE A 424 -2.95 -8.79 9.04
N CYS A 425 -1.81 -9.28 8.56
CA CYS A 425 -0.78 -9.94 9.36
C CYS A 425 -0.33 -9.01 10.51
N GLY A 426 0.04 -7.77 10.19
CA GLY A 426 0.44 -6.76 11.17
C GLY A 426 -0.71 -6.33 12.08
N TRP A 427 -1.92 -6.22 11.55
CA TRP A 427 -3.11 -5.86 12.31
C TRP A 427 -3.37 -6.91 13.39
N TYR A 428 -3.53 -8.19 13.03
CA TYR A 428 -3.80 -9.24 14.03
C TYR A 428 -2.64 -9.43 15.00
N TYR A 429 -1.39 -9.20 14.58
CA TYR A 429 -0.22 -9.29 15.45
C TYR A 429 -0.17 -8.16 16.47
N TRP A 430 -0.38 -6.91 16.05
CA TRP A 430 -0.19 -5.74 16.90
C TRP A 430 -1.48 -5.11 17.44
N PHE A 431 -2.66 -5.55 17.01
CA PHE A 431 -3.94 -5.05 17.55
C PHE A 431 -4.01 -5.14 19.08
N PRO A 432 -3.55 -6.22 19.74
CA PRO A 432 -3.50 -6.27 21.20
C PRO A 432 -2.61 -5.18 21.82
N LYS A 433 -1.50 -4.85 21.18
CA LYS A 433 -0.60 -3.78 21.61
C LYS A 433 -1.23 -2.40 21.45
N MET A 434 -1.94 -2.15 20.34
CA MET A 434 -2.56 -0.85 20.08
C MET A 434 -3.81 -0.60 20.92
N SER A 435 -4.65 -1.63 21.13
CA SER A 435 -5.96 -1.51 21.77
C SER A 435 -6.00 -1.94 23.24
N GLY A 436 -5.08 -2.80 23.67
CA GLY A 436 -5.17 -3.49 24.95
C GLY A 436 -6.18 -4.66 24.96
N TYR A 437 -6.73 -5.05 23.81
CA TYR A 437 -7.72 -6.13 23.71
C TYR A 437 -7.30 -7.23 22.75
N MET A 438 -7.70 -8.47 23.06
CA MET A 438 -7.53 -9.60 22.15
C MET A 438 -8.67 -9.65 21.11
N MET A 439 -8.33 -9.88 19.86
CA MET A 439 -9.32 -10.23 18.83
C MET A 439 -9.71 -11.71 18.94
N SER A 440 -10.95 -12.03 18.54
CA SER A 440 -11.41 -13.41 18.49
C SER A 440 -10.63 -14.22 17.45
N GLU A 441 -9.96 -15.28 17.90
CA GLU A 441 -9.22 -16.21 17.06
C GLU A 441 -10.13 -16.87 16.00
N THR A 442 -11.34 -17.27 16.38
CA THR A 442 -12.31 -17.88 15.46
C THR A 442 -12.68 -16.93 14.33
N ILE A 443 -13.02 -15.68 14.64
CA ILE A 443 -13.37 -14.70 13.60
C ILE A 443 -12.16 -14.38 12.72
N GLY A 444 -10.97 -14.25 13.31
CA GLY A 444 -9.75 -14.03 12.55
C GLY A 444 -9.44 -15.17 11.56
N ARG A 445 -9.70 -16.43 11.94
CA ARG A 445 -9.57 -17.60 11.06
C ARG A 445 -10.61 -17.58 9.94
N VAL A 446 -11.86 -17.27 10.26
CA VAL A 446 -12.93 -17.15 9.25
C VAL A 446 -12.59 -16.04 8.26
N HIS A 447 -12.19 -14.86 8.75
CA HIS A 447 -11.74 -13.77 7.89
C HIS A 447 -10.59 -14.22 6.97
N PHE A 448 -9.56 -14.87 7.50
CA PHE A 448 -8.46 -15.39 6.70
C PHE A 448 -8.91 -16.37 5.60
N ILE A 449 -9.72 -17.38 5.95
CA ILE A 449 -10.17 -18.43 5.00
C ILE A 449 -11.03 -17.81 3.89
N VAL A 450 -12.01 -16.97 4.25
CA VAL A 450 -12.89 -16.32 3.29
C VAL A 450 -12.10 -15.39 2.37
N THR A 451 -11.16 -14.61 2.92
CA THR A 451 -10.25 -13.78 2.12
C THR A 451 -9.43 -14.63 1.16
N MET A 452 -8.77 -15.69 1.64
CA MET A 452 -7.95 -16.58 0.80
C MET A 452 -8.74 -17.18 -0.37
N ILE A 453 -9.97 -17.64 -0.14
CA ILE A 453 -10.83 -18.19 -1.19
C ILE A 453 -11.23 -17.08 -2.16
N GLY A 454 -11.75 -15.96 -1.66
CA GLY A 454 -12.25 -14.86 -2.49
C GLY A 454 -11.19 -14.28 -3.41
N VAL A 455 -9.99 -14.00 -2.88
CA VAL A 455 -8.93 -13.34 -3.65
C VAL A 455 -8.34 -14.24 -4.74
N ASN A 456 -8.26 -15.56 -4.50
CA ASN A 456 -7.80 -16.49 -5.51
C ASN A 456 -8.88 -16.71 -6.59
N LEU A 457 -10.16 -16.81 -6.21
CA LEU A 457 -11.25 -16.83 -7.20
C LEU A 457 -11.34 -15.54 -8.01
N LEU A 458 -10.97 -14.40 -7.42
CA LEU A 458 -10.93 -13.10 -8.08
C LEU A 458 -9.79 -13.01 -9.09
N PHE A 459 -8.55 -13.18 -8.65
CA PHE A 459 -7.39 -12.83 -9.49
C PHE A 459 -6.76 -14.02 -10.22
N PHE A 460 -6.94 -15.27 -9.76
CA PHE A 460 -6.35 -16.40 -10.46
C PHE A 460 -6.91 -16.57 -11.88
N PRO A 461 -8.24 -16.51 -12.10
CA PRO A 461 -8.82 -16.59 -13.44
C PRO A 461 -8.38 -15.48 -14.39
N GLN A 462 -7.98 -14.32 -13.84
CA GLN A 462 -7.52 -13.20 -14.66
C GLN A 462 -6.21 -13.49 -15.39
N HIS A 463 -5.37 -14.40 -14.90
CA HIS A 463 -4.23 -14.90 -15.69
C HIS A 463 -4.72 -15.61 -16.96
N PHE A 464 -5.78 -16.42 -16.88
CA PHE A 464 -6.34 -17.08 -18.06
C PHE A 464 -6.99 -16.09 -19.03
N LEU A 465 -7.71 -15.09 -18.49
CA LEU A 465 -8.26 -13.99 -19.30
C LEU A 465 -7.14 -13.26 -20.05
N GLY A 466 -6.04 -12.94 -19.37
CA GLY A 466 -4.89 -12.27 -19.98
C GLY A 466 -4.18 -13.12 -21.04
N LEU A 467 -3.94 -14.40 -20.75
CA LEU A 467 -3.35 -15.34 -21.72
C LEU A 467 -4.24 -15.55 -22.95
N ALA A 468 -5.57 -15.44 -22.79
CA ALA A 468 -6.52 -15.48 -23.89
C ALA A 468 -6.61 -14.15 -24.67
N GLY A 469 -5.88 -13.11 -24.24
CA GLY A 469 -5.81 -11.82 -24.93
C GLY A 469 -6.84 -10.78 -24.47
N MET A 470 -7.50 -10.96 -23.32
CA MET A 470 -8.44 -9.96 -22.80
C MET A 470 -7.68 -8.69 -22.36
N PRO A 471 -7.93 -7.53 -23.00
CA PRO A 471 -7.26 -6.29 -22.63
C PRO A 471 -7.82 -5.69 -21.33
N ARG A 472 -6.99 -4.95 -20.60
CA ARG A 472 -7.40 -4.23 -19.37
C ARG A 472 -8.08 -2.89 -19.71
N ARG A 473 -8.88 -2.35 -18.78
CA ARG A 473 -9.56 -1.04 -18.89
C ARG A 473 -10.64 -0.99 -20.00
N TYR A 474 -11.24 -2.12 -20.32
CA TYR A 474 -12.44 -2.21 -21.15
C TYR A 474 -13.65 -2.46 -20.26
N VAL A 475 -14.70 -1.68 -20.47
CA VAL A 475 -15.98 -1.79 -19.72
C VAL A 475 -16.81 -2.99 -20.16
N ASP A 476 -16.56 -3.51 -21.36
CA ASP A 476 -17.29 -4.62 -21.96
C ASP A 476 -16.31 -5.56 -22.70
N TYR A 477 -16.72 -6.80 -22.95
CA TYR A 477 -15.89 -7.85 -23.51
C TYR A 477 -16.69 -8.89 -24.31
N PRO A 478 -16.07 -9.58 -25.30
CA PRO A 478 -16.70 -10.69 -26.01
C PRO A 478 -17.05 -11.90 -25.13
N ASP A 479 -18.12 -12.61 -25.47
CA ASP A 479 -18.69 -13.75 -24.71
C ASP A 479 -17.68 -14.85 -24.35
N VAL A 480 -16.61 -15.02 -25.13
CA VAL A 480 -15.54 -15.99 -24.86
C VAL A 480 -14.87 -15.77 -23.48
N TYR A 481 -14.92 -14.56 -22.95
CA TYR A 481 -14.35 -14.21 -21.64
C TYR A 481 -15.35 -14.28 -20.49
N ALA A 482 -16.64 -14.52 -20.75
CA ALA A 482 -17.70 -14.41 -19.75
C ALA A 482 -17.53 -15.39 -18.57
N GLY A 483 -17.15 -16.64 -18.84
CA GLY A 483 -17.00 -17.66 -17.79
C GLY A 483 -15.99 -17.26 -16.71
N TRP A 484 -14.78 -16.85 -17.10
CA TRP A 484 -13.75 -16.42 -16.14
C TRP A 484 -14.05 -15.08 -15.50
N ASN A 485 -14.72 -14.16 -16.21
CA ASN A 485 -15.16 -12.91 -15.62
C ASN A 485 -16.23 -13.11 -14.54
N MET A 486 -17.18 -14.02 -14.75
CA MET A 486 -18.17 -14.37 -13.73
C MET A 486 -17.51 -14.96 -12.47
N VAL A 487 -16.58 -15.91 -12.63
CA VAL A 487 -15.82 -16.47 -11.48
C VAL A 487 -15.03 -15.37 -10.77
N SER A 488 -14.36 -14.50 -11.53
CA SER A 488 -13.64 -13.35 -10.99
C SER A 488 -14.58 -12.43 -10.19
N SER A 489 -15.78 -12.14 -10.69
CA SER A 489 -16.76 -11.28 -9.99
C SER A 489 -17.31 -11.94 -8.72
N ILE A 490 -17.55 -13.26 -8.73
CA ILE A 490 -17.90 -14.02 -7.50
C ILE A 490 -16.78 -13.92 -6.47
N GLY A 491 -15.52 -14.05 -6.89
CA GLY A 491 -14.36 -13.83 -6.03
C GLY A 491 -14.36 -12.45 -5.38
N ALA A 492 -14.71 -11.40 -6.16
CA ALA A 492 -14.84 -10.04 -5.64
C ALA A 492 -15.90 -9.91 -4.54
N TYR A 493 -17.09 -10.48 -4.75
CA TYR A 493 -18.16 -10.48 -3.73
C TYR A 493 -17.71 -11.16 -2.44
N ILE A 494 -17.03 -12.30 -2.54
CA ILE A 494 -16.50 -13.04 -1.39
C ILE A 494 -15.43 -12.21 -0.67
N SER A 495 -14.49 -11.62 -1.40
CA SER A 495 -13.43 -10.76 -0.84
C SER A 495 -13.99 -9.52 -0.13
N TYR A 496 -14.99 -8.86 -0.71
CA TYR A 496 -15.65 -7.72 -0.06
C TYR A 496 -16.41 -8.15 1.20
N GLY A 497 -17.10 -9.29 1.16
CA GLY A 497 -17.70 -9.92 2.34
C GLY A 497 -16.67 -10.21 3.44
N ALA A 498 -15.46 -10.65 3.07
CA ALA A 498 -14.38 -10.88 4.02
C ALA A 498 -13.94 -9.59 4.76
N ALA A 499 -13.90 -8.45 4.07
CA ALA A 499 -13.64 -7.15 4.69
C ALA A 499 -14.72 -6.76 5.72
N ILE A 500 -15.98 -7.16 5.51
CA ILE A 500 -17.05 -6.96 6.50
C ILE A 500 -16.82 -7.84 7.74
N ILE A 501 -16.38 -9.10 7.55
CA ILE A 501 -16.03 -10.00 8.67
C ILE A 501 -14.89 -9.41 9.50
N PHE A 502 -13.90 -8.77 8.85
CA PHE A 502 -12.84 -8.05 9.55
C PHE A 502 -13.39 -6.95 10.47
N ILE A 503 -14.25 -6.07 9.95
CA ILE A 503 -14.86 -4.99 10.74
C ILE A 503 -15.71 -5.53 11.88
N PHE A 504 -16.46 -6.61 11.64
CA PHE A 504 -17.19 -7.29 12.70
C PHE A 504 -16.24 -7.80 13.80
N GLY A 505 -15.08 -8.35 13.42
CA GLY A 505 -14.04 -8.77 14.37
C GLY A 505 -13.48 -7.62 15.19
N VAL A 506 -13.20 -6.47 14.58
CA VAL A 506 -12.74 -5.26 15.28
C VAL A 506 -13.81 -4.76 16.24
N TRP A 507 -15.06 -4.63 15.78
CA TRP A 507 -16.19 -4.23 16.62
C TRP A 507 -16.37 -5.17 17.82
N LYS A 508 -16.32 -6.49 17.58
CA LYS A 508 -16.46 -7.48 18.65
C LYS A 508 -15.34 -7.36 19.69
N ALA A 509 -14.10 -7.11 19.27
CA ALA A 509 -13.00 -6.89 20.20
C ALA A 509 -13.25 -5.70 21.14
N PHE A 510 -13.77 -4.58 20.62
CA PHE A 510 -14.14 -3.41 21.42
C PHE A 510 -15.43 -3.58 22.24
N LYS A 511 -16.31 -4.50 21.84
CA LYS A 511 -17.50 -4.89 22.62
C LYS A 511 -17.13 -5.80 23.79
N ASP A 512 -16.37 -6.86 23.53
CA ASP A 512 -16.04 -7.89 24.52
C ASP A 512 -14.93 -7.43 25.48
N LYS A 513 -14.01 -6.58 25.00
CA LYS A 513 -12.90 -5.98 25.78
C LYS A 513 -12.07 -7.00 26.55
N VAL A 514 -11.85 -8.18 25.97
CA VAL A 514 -10.99 -9.23 26.56
C VAL A 514 -9.58 -8.67 26.71
N PRO A 515 -9.06 -8.47 27.94
CA PRO A 515 -7.78 -7.79 28.13
C PRO A 515 -6.61 -8.54 27.49
N ALA A 516 -5.74 -7.80 26.80
CA ALA A 516 -4.46 -8.30 26.35
C ALA A 516 -3.40 -8.10 27.44
N GLY A 517 -2.51 -9.08 27.61
CA GLY A 517 -1.28 -8.88 28.38
C GLY A 517 -0.32 -7.92 27.68
N ASN A 518 0.74 -7.52 28.38
CA ASN A 518 1.81 -6.69 27.81
C ASN A 518 2.50 -7.39 26.63
N ASN A 519 2.70 -8.70 26.76
CA ASN A 519 3.21 -9.57 25.72
C ASN A 519 2.28 -10.80 25.58
N PRO A 520 1.21 -10.71 24.76
CA PRO A 520 0.25 -11.80 24.61
C PRO A 520 0.79 -12.98 23.77
N TRP A 521 1.94 -12.82 23.12
CA TRP A 521 2.54 -13.80 22.23
C TRP A 521 3.69 -14.59 22.87
N GLY A 522 4.09 -14.22 24.10
CA GLY A 522 5.09 -14.94 24.88
C GLY A 522 6.54 -14.55 24.56
N GLU A 523 7.49 -15.28 25.12
CA GLU A 523 8.92 -14.93 25.16
C GLU A 523 9.58 -14.76 23.78
N TYR A 524 9.02 -15.34 22.72
CA TYR A 524 9.54 -15.24 21.35
C TYR A 524 9.10 -13.97 20.61
N ALA A 525 8.16 -13.21 21.17
CA ALA A 525 7.92 -11.83 20.79
C ALA A 525 8.86 -10.93 21.62
N ASP A 526 10.13 -10.89 21.20
CA ASP A 526 11.26 -10.42 21.99
C ASP A 526 11.72 -8.98 21.65
N THR A 527 11.01 -8.31 20.76
CA THR A 527 11.25 -6.90 20.40
C THR A 527 10.70 -5.92 21.45
N LEU A 528 11.24 -4.70 21.47
CA LEU A 528 11.02 -3.71 22.54
C LEU A 528 9.56 -3.25 22.70
N GLU A 529 8.72 -3.33 21.67
CA GLU A 529 7.30 -2.98 21.82
C GLU A 529 6.56 -3.90 22.79
N TRP A 530 7.02 -5.15 22.93
CA TRP A 530 6.41 -6.16 23.81
C TRP A 530 6.84 -6.02 25.26
N THR A 531 7.87 -5.23 25.56
CA THR A 531 8.28 -4.92 26.94
C THR A 531 7.40 -3.84 27.59
N LEU A 532 6.59 -3.13 26.80
CA LEU A 532 5.70 -2.07 27.26
C LEU A 532 4.29 -2.60 27.59
N THR A 533 3.49 -1.79 28.28
CA THR A 533 2.07 -2.10 28.52
C THR A 533 1.25 -2.18 27.23
N SER A 534 0.05 -2.74 27.31
CA SER A 534 -0.92 -2.79 26.21
C SER A 534 -2.22 -2.10 26.65
N PRO A 535 -2.54 -0.89 26.17
CA PRO A 535 -1.72 -0.03 25.30
C PRO A 535 -0.50 0.58 26.01
N PRO A 536 0.55 0.99 25.27
CA PRO A 536 1.69 1.71 25.85
C PRO A 536 1.28 3.08 26.44
N PRO A 537 2.02 3.58 27.44
CA PRO A 537 1.78 4.92 27.99
C PRO A 537 1.99 6.00 26.93
N PHE A 538 1.39 7.18 27.14
CA PHE A 538 1.52 8.31 26.20
C PHE A 538 3.00 8.66 25.97
N HIS A 539 3.77 8.80 27.04
CA HIS A 539 5.23 8.90 27.02
C HIS A 539 5.83 7.55 27.43
N GLN A 540 6.67 6.94 26.56
CA GLN A 540 7.36 5.68 26.86
C GLN A 540 8.87 5.88 27.01
N PHE A 541 9.54 4.87 27.57
CA PHE A 541 10.99 4.83 27.78
C PHE A 541 11.55 6.03 28.58
N SER A 542 10.89 6.40 29.69
CA SER A 542 11.41 7.41 30.64
C SER A 542 12.84 7.07 31.11
N THR A 543 13.19 5.79 31.12
CA THR A 543 14.56 5.30 31.13
C THR A 543 14.81 4.52 29.85
N LEU A 544 15.85 4.92 29.10
CA LEU A 544 16.17 4.28 27.83
C LEU A 544 16.59 2.82 28.04
N PRO A 545 16.08 1.88 27.21
CA PRO A 545 16.55 0.50 27.26
C PRO A 545 18.03 0.47 26.83
N LYS A 546 18.83 -0.39 27.47
CA LYS A 546 20.23 -0.61 27.09
C LYS A 546 20.32 -1.92 26.34
N ILE A 547 20.59 -1.86 25.04
CA ILE A 547 20.80 -3.03 24.20
C ILE A 547 22.25 -3.46 24.33
N LYS A 548 22.50 -4.75 24.56
CA LYS A 548 23.85 -5.31 24.68
C LYS A 548 24.32 -5.92 23.37
#